data_AF-A0AAN1HGK3-F1
#
_entry.id   AF-A0AAN1HGK3-F1
#
_cell.length_a   1.000
_cell.length_b   1.000
_cell.length_c   1.000
_cell.angle_alpha   90.00
_cell.angle_beta   90.00
_cell.angle_gamma   90.00
#
_symmetry.space_group_name_H-M   'P 1'
#
loop_
_entity.id
_entity.type
_entity.pdbx_description
1 polymer ?
#
loop_
_entity_poly.entity_id
_entity_poly.type
_entity_poly.pdbx_seq_one_letter_code
_entity_poly.pdbx_strand_id
1 'polypeptide(L)'
;MLVAVAVVRRLRRLGLRVPHRLDPVGAVPQDDDVHLLLSAVRSGRRALADTGADARTAVIACYAAMEDALVASGVPRHASDSPADLLTRAADAGLAPGPAAQRLAALFREARYSSHPMDGSHREVAVGALKEIASLPQNQEPAQDQPPVRHQEPEAGR
;
A
#
# COMPACT_ATOMS: atom_id res chain seq x y z
N MET A 1 16.23 -20.64 -15.16
CA MET A 1 17.24 -19.55 -15.12
C MET A 1 16.98 -18.41 -16.11
N LEU A 2 16.30 -18.61 -17.25
CA LEU A 2 16.00 -17.53 -18.22
C LEU A 2 14.88 -16.54 -17.81
N VAL A 3 13.93 -16.97 -16.97
CA VAL A 3 12.78 -16.13 -16.57
C VAL A 3 13.18 -14.99 -15.61
N ALA A 4 14.11 -15.24 -14.68
CA ALA A 4 14.58 -14.25 -13.72
C ALA A 4 15.36 -13.09 -14.39
N VAL A 5 16.05 -13.35 -15.51
CA VAL A 5 16.85 -12.34 -16.23
C VAL A 5 15.96 -11.37 -17.02
N ALA A 6 14.80 -11.83 -17.50
CA ALA A 6 13.85 -10.98 -18.22
C ALA A 6 13.18 -9.93 -17.30
N VAL A 7 12.88 -10.32 -16.06
CA VAL A 7 12.30 -9.43 -15.03
C VAL A 7 13.30 -8.33 -14.63
N VAL A 8 14.57 -8.68 -14.46
CA VAL A 8 15.63 -7.71 -14.12
C VAL A 8 15.95 -6.74 -15.27
N ARG A 9 15.84 -7.17 -16.54
CA ARG A 9 16.08 -6.31 -17.71
C ARG A 9 14.99 -5.25 -17.93
N ARG A 10 13.75 -5.49 -17.48
CA ARG A 10 12.64 -4.53 -17.58
C ARG A 10 12.80 -3.38 -16.57
N LEU A 11 13.38 -3.65 -15.40
CA LEU A 11 13.63 -2.69 -14.32
C LEU A 11 14.74 -1.64 -14.63
N ARG A 12 15.62 -1.90 -15.62
CA ARG A 12 16.70 -0.96 -15.99
C ARG A 12 16.33 0.06 -17.08
N ARG A 13 15.18 -0.06 -17.75
CA ARG A 13 14.85 0.79 -18.92
C ARG A 13 14.09 2.10 -18.61
N LEU A 14 13.68 2.34 -17.38
CA LEU A 14 12.83 3.50 -17.02
C LEU A 14 13.54 4.57 -16.18
N GLY A 15 14.87 4.67 -16.30
CA GLY A 15 15.62 5.70 -15.61
C GLY A 15 15.10 7.11 -15.90
N LEU A 16 14.75 7.84 -14.84
CA LEU A 16 15.11 9.25 -14.61
C LEU A 16 14.75 9.64 -13.18
N ARG A 17 15.80 9.81 -12.37
CA ARG A 17 15.74 10.37 -11.02
C ARG A 17 15.52 11.87 -11.13
N VAL A 18 14.42 12.35 -10.57
CA VAL A 18 14.24 13.75 -10.20
C VAL A 18 14.18 13.78 -8.66
N PRO A 19 14.95 14.65 -7.98
CA PRO A 19 14.77 14.83 -6.54
C PRO A 19 13.46 15.61 -6.33
N HIS A 20 12.53 15.10 -5.52
CA HIS A 20 11.42 15.91 -5.04
C HIS A 20 11.42 16.06 -3.52
N ARG A 21 10.97 17.25 -3.14
CA ARG A 21 10.93 17.82 -1.79
C ARG A 21 10.18 16.90 -0.83
N LEU A 22 10.71 16.88 0.38
CA LEU A 22 10.03 16.40 1.59
C LEU A 22 8.75 17.23 1.76
N ASP A 23 7.59 16.65 1.44
CA ASP A 23 6.34 17.21 1.94
C ASP A 23 6.27 17.04 3.47
N PRO A 24 5.64 17.96 4.19
CA PRO A 24 5.63 17.95 5.64
C PRO A 24 4.89 16.70 6.15
N VAL A 25 5.47 16.04 7.15
CA VAL A 25 4.83 14.99 7.95
C VAL A 25 3.42 15.45 8.34
N GLY A 26 2.38 14.85 7.75
CA GLY A 26 0.97 15.15 8.06
C GLY A 26 0.01 15.36 6.88
N ALA A 27 0.40 15.14 5.63
CA ALA A 27 -0.55 15.18 4.52
C ALA A 27 -1.62 14.08 4.69
N VAL A 28 -2.89 14.50 4.78
CA VAL A 28 -4.05 13.60 4.80
C VAL A 28 -4.01 12.75 3.52
N PRO A 29 -4.15 11.42 3.61
CA PRO A 29 -4.23 10.59 2.42
C PRO A 29 -5.34 11.10 1.51
N GLN A 30 -4.99 11.33 0.26
CA GLN A 30 -5.99 11.67 -0.74
C GLN A 30 -6.78 10.41 -1.09
N ASP A 31 -8.05 10.54 -1.50
CA ASP A 31 -8.86 9.39 -1.94
C ASP A 31 -8.15 8.53 -3.00
N ASP A 32 -7.34 9.19 -3.84
CA ASP A 32 -6.48 8.54 -4.84
C ASP A 32 -5.48 7.53 -4.24
N ASP A 33 -4.90 7.81 -3.07
CA ASP A 33 -3.95 6.91 -2.39
C ASP A 33 -4.63 5.64 -1.89
N VAL A 34 -5.88 5.76 -1.41
CA VAL A 34 -6.70 4.63 -0.97
C VAL A 34 -7.03 3.73 -2.17
N HIS A 35 -7.52 4.32 -3.26
CA HIS A 35 -7.80 3.59 -4.49
C HIS A 35 -6.56 2.89 -5.05
N LEU A 36 -5.42 3.57 -5.01
CA LEU A 36 -4.14 3.05 -5.45
C LEU A 36 -3.68 1.86 -4.58
N LEU A 37 -3.75 2.00 -3.26
CA LEU A 37 -3.41 0.94 -2.30
C LEU A 37 -4.27 -0.30 -2.54
N LEU A 38 -5.59 -0.13 -2.67
CA LEU A 38 -6.52 -1.24 -2.90
C LEU A 38 -6.27 -1.94 -4.25
N SER A 39 -5.95 -1.17 -5.30
CA SER A 39 -5.59 -1.72 -6.61
C SER A 39 -4.30 -2.56 -6.54
N ALA A 40 -3.27 -2.05 -5.86
CA ALA A 40 -2.02 -2.75 -5.66
C ALA A 40 -2.24 -4.03 -4.84
N VAL A 41 -2.91 -3.94 -3.70
CA VAL A 41 -3.22 -5.08 -2.82
C VAL A 41 -3.98 -6.17 -3.58
N ARG A 42 -4.97 -5.81 -4.40
CA ARG A 42 -5.71 -6.76 -5.24
C ARG A 42 -4.80 -7.49 -6.22
N SER A 43 -3.87 -6.77 -6.85
CA SER A 43 -2.92 -7.34 -7.80
C SER A 43 -1.90 -8.25 -7.11
N GLY A 44 -1.36 -7.83 -5.96
CA GLY A 44 -0.47 -8.65 -5.14
C GLY A 44 -1.12 -9.96 -4.67
N ARG A 45 -2.40 -9.91 -4.25
CA ARG A 45 -3.16 -11.12 -3.88
C ARG A 45 -3.31 -12.11 -5.02
N ARG A 46 -3.53 -11.63 -6.25
CA ARG A 46 -3.61 -12.51 -7.44
C ARG A 46 -2.29 -13.19 -7.70
N ALA A 47 -1.17 -12.48 -7.56
CA ALA A 47 0.15 -13.04 -7.74
C ALA A 47 0.52 -14.08 -6.65
N LEU A 48 0.12 -13.87 -5.40
CA LEU A 48 0.32 -14.87 -4.33
C LEU A 48 -0.53 -16.14 -4.50
N ALA A 49 -1.63 -16.08 -5.24
CA ALA A 49 -2.52 -17.21 -5.44
C ALA A 49 -1.92 -18.32 -6.31
N ASP A 50 -0.81 -18.06 -7.00
CA ASP A 50 -0.04 -19.09 -7.70
C ASP A 50 0.54 -20.09 -6.68
N THR A 51 0.03 -21.32 -6.74
CA THR A 51 0.36 -22.41 -5.78
C THR A 51 1.64 -23.15 -6.14
N GLY A 52 2.24 -22.90 -7.31
CA GLY A 52 3.45 -23.58 -7.77
C GLY A 52 4.77 -22.91 -7.36
N ALA A 53 4.71 -21.68 -6.84
CA ALA A 53 5.89 -20.91 -6.47
C ALA A 53 6.36 -21.20 -5.03
N ASP A 54 7.67 -21.27 -4.82
CA ASP A 54 8.24 -21.21 -3.47
C ASP A 54 7.92 -19.86 -2.81
N ALA A 55 7.99 -19.80 -1.48
CA ALA A 55 7.53 -18.64 -0.72
C ALA A 55 8.24 -17.33 -1.10
N ARG A 56 9.56 -17.37 -1.35
CA ARG A 56 10.31 -16.18 -1.76
C ARG A 56 9.86 -15.72 -3.14
N THR A 57 9.74 -16.65 -4.09
CA THR A 57 9.25 -16.34 -5.44
C THR A 57 7.83 -15.76 -5.41
N ALA A 58 6.94 -16.33 -4.61
CA ALA A 58 5.57 -15.83 -4.45
C ALA A 58 5.53 -14.39 -3.89
N VAL A 59 6.33 -14.11 -2.85
CA VAL A 59 6.41 -12.77 -2.25
C VAL A 59 7.02 -11.75 -3.22
N ILE A 60 8.03 -12.14 -4.01
CA ILE A 60 8.60 -11.28 -5.05
C ILE A 60 7.58 -11.02 -6.18
N ALA A 61 6.84 -12.04 -6.60
CA ALA A 61 5.78 -11.89 -7.60
C ALA A 61 4.65 -10.97 -7.11
N CYS A 62 4.29 -11.07 -5.83
CA CYS A 62 3.38 -10.14 -5.17
C CYS A 62 3.86 -8.69 -5.26
N TYR A 63 5.13 -8.44 -4.89
CA TYR A 63 5.74 -7.12 -4.97
C TYR A 63 5.69 -6.57 -6.41
N ALA A 64 6.09 -7.38 -7.39
CA ALA A 64 6.10 -6.98 -8.80
C ALA A 64 4.69 -6.66 -9.33
N ALA A 65 3.69 -7.47 -8.97
CA ALA A 65 2.30 -7.22 -9.36
C ALA A 65 1.72 -5.96 -8.71
N MET A 66 2.12 -5.66 -7.47
CA MET A 66 1.80 -4.37 -6.85
C MET A 66 2.45 -3.23 -7.63
N GLU A 67 3.75 -3.32 -7.91
CA GLU A 67 4.49 -2.30 -8.67
C GLU A 67 3.85 -2.02 -10.04
N ASP A 68 3.51 -3.06 -10.80
CA ASP A 68 2.83 -2.96 -12.09
C ASP A 68 1.46 -2.28 -11.98
N ALA A 69 0.66 -2.64 -10.96
CA ALA A 69 -0.64 -2.03 -10.73
C ALA A 69 -0.54 -0.54 -10.40
N LEU A 70 0.49 -0.18 -9.64
CA LEU A 70 0.77 1.22 -9.35
C LEU A 70 1.24 1.97 -10.62
N VAL A 71 2.00 1.34 -11.52
CA VAL A 71 2.46 1.96 -12.78
C VAL A 71 1.26 2.18 -13.71
N ALA A 72 0.34 1.21 -13.74
CA ALA A 72 -0.85 1.26 -14.58
C ALA A 72 -1.87 2.33 -14.16
N SER A 73 -1.85 2.80 -12.91
CA SER A 73 -2.80 3.81 -12.44
C SER A 73 -2.59 5.19 -13.08
N GLY A 74 -1.42 5.45 -13.68
CA GLY A 74 -1.12 6.70 -14.37
C GLY A 74 -1.11 7.96 -13.48
N VAL A 75 -1.37 7.82 -12.17
CA VAL A 75 -1.28 8.91 -11.20
C VAL A 75 0.17 9.39 -11.19
N PRO A 76 0.44 10.70 -11.33
CA PRO A 76 1.76 11.26 -11.10
C PRO A 76 2.06 11.12 -9.60
N ARG A 77 2.55 9.95 -9.21
CA ARG A 77 2.98 9.66 -7.83
C ARG A 77 4.11 10.62 -7.47
N HIS A 78 4.54 10.61 -6.22
CA HIS A 78 5.89 11.05 -5.81
C HIS A 78 7.00 10.16 -6.44
N ALA A 79 6.92 9.91 -7.76
CA ALA A 79 7.79 9.28 -8.78
C ALA A 79 8.73 8.10 -8.44
N SER A 80 8.89 7.73 -7.18
CA SER A 80 9.89 6.78 -6.69
C SER A 80 9.32 5.80 -5.66
N ASP A 81 8.08 5.98 -5.22
CA ASP A 81 7.50 5.14 -4.19
C ASP A 81 7.35 3.70 -4.66
N SER A 82 8.10 2.83 -4.01
CA SER A 82 7.94 1.40 -4.11
C SER A 82 6.63 0.96 -3.43
N PRO A 83 6.14 -0.26 -3.72
CA PRO A 83 5.06 -0.87 -2.95
C PRO A 83 5.27 -0.81 -1.42
N ALA A 84 6.53 -0.89 -0.96
CA ALA A 84 6.84 -0.80 0.46
C ALA A 84 6.66 0.62 1.01
N ASP A 85 7.02 1.65 0.24
CA ASP A 85 6.88 3.05 0.65
C ASP A 85 5.41 3.46 0.73
N LEU A 86 4.59 2.98 -0.21
CA LEU A 86 3.13 3.15 -0.16
C LEU A 86 2.53 2.48 1.08
N LEU A 87 2.96 1.26 1.41
CA LEU A 87 2.49 0.54 2.59
C LEU A 87 2.90 1.26 3.89
N THR A 88 4.14 1.73 3.98
CA THR A 88 4.62 2.49 5.14
C THR A 88 3.81 3.77 5.32
N ARG A 89 3.61 4.55 4.26
CA ARG A 89 2.80 5.77 4.32
C ARG A 89 1.35 5.51 4.69
N ALA A 90 0.74 4.47 4.11
CA ALA A 90 -0.60 4.06 4.47
C ALA A 90 -0.70 3.68 5.95
N ALA A 91 0.35 3.05 6.51
CA ALA A 91 0.41 2.77 7.95
C ALA A 91 0.54 4.06 8.77
N ASP A 92 1.45 4.96 8.39
CA ASP A 92 1.70 6.23 9.09
C ASP A 92 0.48 7.15 9.09
N ALA A 93 -0.32 7.07 8.02
CA ALA A 93 -1.54 7.85 7.86
C ALA A 93 -2.81 7.14 8.38
N GLY A 94 -2.67 5.97 9.03
CA GLY A 94 -3.79 5.23 9.62
C GLY A 94 -4.73 4.57 8.62
N LEU A 95 -4.37 4.50 7.34
CA LEU A 95 -5.12 3.83 6.27
C LEU A 95 -4.91 2.32 6.22
N ALA A 96 -4.01 1.77 7.01
CA ALA A 96 -3.80 0.33 7.12
C ALA A 96 -3.88 -0.08 8.60
N PRO A 97 -4.66 -1.12 8.94
CA PRO A 97 -4.91 -1.48 10.32
C PRO A 97 -3.69 -2.17 10.91
N GLY A 98 -3.30 -1.71 12.10
CA GLY A 98 -2.27 -2.34 12.91
C GLY A 98 -0.95 -2.57 12.15
N PRO A 99 -0.21 -3.63 12.48
CA PRO A 99 1.10 -3.85 11.87
C PRO A 99 1.04 -4.44 10.44
N ALA A 100 -0.14 -4.59 9.81
CA ALA A 100 -0.30 -5.38 8.57
C ALA A 100 0.57 -4.86 7.41
N ALA A 101 0.49 -3.57 7.13
CA ALA A 101 1.28 -2.95 6.07
C ALA A 101 2.79 -3.00 6.36
N GLN A 102 3.18 -2.82 7.63
CA GLN A 102 4.57 -2.94 8.06
C GLN A 102 5.11 -4.38 7.95
N ARG A 103 4.30 -5.39 8.31
CA ARG A 103 4.63 -6.81 8.15
C ARG A 103 4.85 -7.15 6.67
N LEU A 104 3.97 -6.69 5.80
CA LEU A 104 4.10 -6.93 4.36
C LEU A 104 5.34 -6.25 3.77
N ALA A 105 5.61 -4.99 4.16
CA ALA A 105 6.82 -4.29 3.76
C ALA A 105 8.11 -4.98 4.26
N ALA A 106 8.09 -5.54 5.48
CA ALA A 106 9.20 -6.32 6.03
C ALA A 106 9.44 -7.60 5.22
N LEU A 107 8.39 -8.34 4.87
CA LEU A 107 8.47 -9.53 4.03
C LEU A 107 9.06 -9.22 2.64
N PHE A 108 8.70 -8.07 2.04
CA PHE A 108 9.30 -7.65 0.78
C PHE A 108 10.80 -7.37 0.90
N ARG A 109 11.22 -6.69 1.97
CA ARG A 109 12.65 -6.44 2.23
C ARG A 109 13.41 -7.75 2.44
N GLU A 110 12.86 -8.64 3.25
CA GLU A 110 13.45 -9.95 3.52
C GLU A 110 13.59 -10.78 2.23
N ALA A 111 12.52 -10.90 1.43
CA ALA A 111 12.55 -11.66 0.19
C ALA A 111 13.58 -11.13 -0.83
N ARG A 112 13.83 -9.81 -0.84
CA ARG A 112 14.74 -9.17 -1.81
C ARG A 112 16.19 -9.10 -1.35
N TYR A 113 16.44 -8.96 -0.05
CA TYR A 113 17.76 -8.61 0.47
C TYR A 113 18.32 -9.60 1.49
N SER A 114 17.51 -10.53 2.00
CA SER A 114 17.96 -11.55 2.94
C SER A 114 18.28 -12.87 2.22
N SER A 115 19.25 -13.62 2.76
CA SER A 115 19.51 -15.00 2.40
C SER A 115 18.76 -16.01 3.27
N HIS A 116 18.04 -15.58 4.31
CA HIS A 116 17.32 -16.47 5.22
C HIS A 116 16.29 -17.36 4.49
N PRO A 117 16.17 -18.64 4.86
CA PRO A 117 15.14 -19.51 4.30
C PRO A 117 13.74 -18.92 4.49
N MET A 118 12.96 -18.89 3.41
CA MET A 118 11.54 -18.54 3.45
C MET A 118 10.72 -19.77 3.11
N ASP A 119 9.72 -20.07 3.93
CA ASP A 119 8.84 -21.22 3.82
C ASP A 119 7.37 -20.81 3.66
N GLY A 120 6.47 -21.80 3.63
CA GLY A 120 5.03 -21.58 3.46
C GLY A 120 4.43 -20.60 4.48
N SER A 121 4.99 -20.51 5.69
CA SER A 121 4.49 -19.59 6.72
C SER A 121 4.66 -18.12 6.30
N HIS A 122 5.74 -17.78 5.61
CA HIS A 122 5.98 -16.43 5.09
C HIS A 122 4.92 -16.04 4.05
N ARG A 123 4.53 -17.00 3.21
CA ARG A 123 3.45 -16.83 2.23
C ARG A 123 2.11 -16.64 2.93
N GLU A 124 1.81 -17.41 3.97
CA GLU A 124 0.58 -17.26 4.76
C GLU A 124 0.51 -15.88 5.44
N VAL A 125 1.62 -15.40 6.01
CA VAL A 125 1.70 -14.04 6.58
C VAL A 125 1.45 -12.98 5.52
N ALA A 126 2.03 -13.12 4.32
CA ALA A 126 1.77 -12.19 3.22
C ALA A 126 0.28 -12.17 2.81
N VAL A 127 -0.35 -13.34 2.71
CA VAL A 127 -1.78 -13.48 2.41
C VAL A 127 -2.63 -12.84 3.51
N GLY A 128 -2.30 -13.07 4.78
CA GLY A 128 -2.99 -12.49 5.94
C GLY A 128 -2.92 -10.96 5.92
N ALA A 129 -1.72 -10.41 5.77
CA ALA A 129 -1.50 -8.97 5.70
C ALA A 129 -2.29 -8.31 4.57
N LEU A 130 -2.29 -8.89 3.37
CA LEU A 130 -3.06 -8.37 2.24
C LEU A 130 -4.58 -8.46 2.45
N LYS A 131 -5.07 -9.48 3.17
CA LYS A 131 -6.49 -9.58 3.53
C LYS A 131 -6.88 -8.49 4.52
N GLU A 132 -6.06 -8.27 5.56
CA GLU A 132 -6.28 -7.20 6.55
C GLU A 132 -6.32 -5.81 5.91
N ILE A 133 -5.38 -5.52 5.01
CA ILE A 133 -5.36 -4.24 4.27
C ILE A 133 -6.59 -4.10 3.37
N ALA A 134 -7.07 -5.19 2.76
CA ALA A 134 -8.22 -5.17 1.86
C ALA A 134 -9.58 -5.10 2.57
N SER A 135 -9.66 -5.40 3.87
CA SER A 135 -10.92 -5.48 4.63
C SER A 135 -11.42 -4.14 5.21
N LEU A 136 -10.82 -3.02 4.81
CA LEU A 136 -11.13 -1.71 5.39
C LEU A 136 -12.42 -1.09 4.81
N PRO A 137 -13.36 -0.64 5.68
CA PRO A 137 -14.43 0.28 5.30
C PRO A 137 -13.85 1.68 5.03
N GLN A 138 -14.33 2.35 3.98
CA GLN A 138 -13.81 3.66 3.52
C GLN A 138 -14.29 4.86 4.36
N ASN A 139 -14.65 4.66 5.63
CA ASN A 139 -15.35 5.68 6.40
C ASN A 139 -14.43 6.35 7.41
N GLN A 140 -13.88 7.49 7.00
CA GLN A 140 -13.77 8.63 7.89
C GLN A 140 -14.04 9.90 7.08
N GLU A 141 -15.31 10.18 6.78
CA GLU A 141 -15.72 11.56 6.52
C GLU A 141 -15.15 12.41 7.66
N PRO A 142 -14.34 13.44 7.39
CA PRO A 142 -13.94 14.36 8.44
C PRO A 142 -15.23 14.93 9.00
N ALA A 143 -15.41 14.78 10.33
CA ALA A 143 -16.53 15.32 11.08
C ALA A 143 -16.79 16.74 10.58
N GLN A 144 -17.81 16.88 9.73
CA GLN A 144 -18.19 18.15 9.16
C GLN A 144 -18.57 19.02 10.35
N ASP A 145 -17.83 20.10 10.47
CA ASP A 145 -18.03 21.25 11.34
C ASP A 145 -19.53 21.58 11.40
N GLN A 146 -20.24 21.03 12.38
CA GLN A 146 -21.57 21.46 12.71
C GLN A 146 -21.40 22.62 13.68
N PRO A 147 -21.59 23.89 13.26
CA PRO A 147 -21.60 24.99 14.20
C PRO A 147 -22.71 24.72 15.22
N PRO A 148 -22.51 25.08 16.51
CA PRO A 148 -23.52 24.85 17.52
C PRO A 148 -24.82 25.56 17.10
N VAL A 149 -25.88 24.77 16.92
CA VAL A 149 -27.24 25.28 16.74
C VAL A 149 -27.53 26.13 17.97
N ARG A 150 -27.50 27.45 17.80
CA ARG A 150 -28.03 28.36 18.81
C ARG A 150 -29.52 28.09 18.90
N HIS A 151 -29.91 27.33 19.92
CA HIS A 151 -31.28 27.35 20.40
C HIS A 151 -31.60 28.80 20.77
N GLN A 152 -32.40 29.46 19.93
CA GLN A 152 -32.97 30.75 20.24
C GLN A 152 -33.83 30.58 21.50
N GLU A 153 -33.45 31.28 22.56
CA GLU A 153 -34.33 31.54 23.71
C GLU A 153 -35.65 32.11 23.19
N PRO A 154 -36.81 31.63 23.66
CA PRO A 154 -38.02 32.40 23.53
C PRO A 154 -38.02 33.47 24.62
N GLU A 155 -37.51 34.67 24.30
CA GLU A 155 -37.95 35.89 24.96
C GLU A 155 -39.32 36.27 24.42
N ALA A 156 -40.35 36.04 25.24
CA ALA A 156 -41.57 36.84 25.32
C ALA A 156 -42.30 36.43 26.63
N GLY A 157 -42.49 37.26 27.65
CA GLY A 157 -42.50 38.72 27.67
C GLY A 157 -43.93 39.25 27.55
N ARG A 158 -44.59 39.36 28.71
CA ARG A 158 -45.88 40.02 29.02
C ARG A 158 -47.17 39.23 28.84
#